data_AF-A0A4S4TN76-F1
#
_entry.id   AF-A0A4S4TN76-F1
#
_cell.length_a   1.000
_cell.length_b   1.000
_cell.length_c   1.000
_cell.angle_alpha   90.00
_cell.angle_beta   90.00
_cell.angle_gamma   90.00
#
_symmetry.space_group_name_H-M   'P 1'
#
loop_
_entity.id
_entity.type
_entity.pdbx_description
1 polymer ?
#
loop_
_entity_poly.entity_id
_entity_poly.type
_entity_poly.pdbx_seq_one_letter_code
_entity_poly.pdbx_strand_id
1 'polypeptide(L)'
;MLYAVPQQTSDSLKLIKTVLQLIASQQEVSQQLKSRVYEVIREASTLTVDRGDQLQIPNHRESISLAVEIQHTQALAQVLTRVTSEDMLEPTMARNVLEHI
;
A
#
# COMPACT_ATOMS: atom_id res chain seq x y z
N MET A 1 10.55 -16.15 19.25
CA MET A 1 11.50 -15.94 18.14
C MET A 1 11.13 -14.62 17.48
N LEU A 2 11.89 -13.56 17.75
CA LEU A 2 11.74 -12.27 17.07
C LEU A 2 12.39 -12.41 15.69
N TYR A 3 11.58 -12.47 14.63
CA TYR A 3 12.10 -12.46 13.27
C TYR A 3 12.69 -11.07 13.01
N ALA A 4 14.00 -11.03 12.75
CA ALA A 4 14.66 -9.86 12.20
C ALA A 4 14.13 -9.63 10.78
N VAL A 5 13.27 -8.63 10.61
CA VAL A 5 12.86 -8.15 9.29
C VAL A 5 14.10 -7.52 8.65
N PRO A 6 14.55 -7.97 7.47
CA PRO A 6 15.71 -7.38 6.81
C PRO A 6 15.43 -5.89 6.54
N GLN A 7 16.40 -5.02 6.82
CA GLN A 7 16.38 -3.58 6.52
C GLN A 7 16.26 -3.22 5.00
N GLN A 8 15.90 -4.18 4.15
CA GLN A 8 15.61 -4.01 2.72
C GLN A 8 14.16 -3.52 2.45
N THR A 9 13.36 -3.28 3.49
CA THR A 9 11.98 -2.76 3.34
C THR A 9 11.92 -1.37 2.70
N SER A 10 12.98 -0.56 2.79
CA SER A 10 13.01 0.78 2.21
C SER A 10 12.87 0.80 0.67
N ASP A 11 13.31 -0.24 -0.04
CA ASP A 11 13.13 -0.34 -1.50
C ASP A 11 11.80 -1.01 -1.87
N SER A 12 11.19 -1.77 -0.97
CA SER A 12 10.01 -2.59 -1.28
C SER A 12 8.78 -1.72 -1.57
N LEU A 13 8.66 -0.55 -0.93
CA LEU A 13 7.56 0.39 -1.19
C LEU A 13 7.90 1.46 -2.23
N LYS A 14 9.12 1.45 -2.78
CA LYS A 14 9.59 2.52 -3.69
C LYS A 14 8.74 2.65 -4.94
N LEU A 15 8.29 1.53 -5.51
CA LEU A 15 7.38 1.54 -6.65
C LEU A 15 6.04 2.20 -6.29
N ILE A 16 5.43 1.82 -5.16
CA ILE A 16 4.18 2.40 -4.67
C ILE A 16 4.33 3.90 -4.46
N LYS A 17 5.37 4.33 -3.73
CA LYS A 17 5.65 5.75 -3.48
C LYS A 17 5.85 6.53 -4.77
N THR A 18 6.60 5.98 -5.73
CA THR A 18 6.84 6.62 -7.03
C THR A 18 5.54 6.80 -7.80
N VAL A 19 4.71 5.74 -7.90
CA VAL A 19 3.44 5.84 -8.62
C VAL A 19 2.48 6.81 -7.94
N LEU A 20 2.39 6.79 -6.61
CA LEU A 20 1.59 7.77 -5.86
C LEU A 20 2.11 9.21 -6.06
N GLN A 21 3.43 9.42 -6.14
CA GLN A 21 4.02 10.74 -6.42
C GLN A 21 3.68 11.23 -7.82
N LEU A 22 3.67 10.35 -8.82
CA LEU A 22 3.25 10.68 -10.18
C LEU A 22 1.77 11.09 -10.21
N ILE A 23 0.90 10.32 -9.54
CA ILE A 23 -0.53 10.65 -9.39
C ILE A 23 -0.70 11.99 -8.66
N ALA A 24 -0.02 12.20 -7.54
CA ALA A 24 -0.05 13.44 -6.75
C ALA A 24 0.43 14.67 -7.54
N SER A 25 1.33 14.47 -8.49
CA SER A 25 1.86 15.48 -9.41
C SER A 25 0.99 15.67 -10.65
N GLN A 26 -0.17 15.00 -10.74
CA GLN A 26 -1.08 15.03 -11.88
C GLN A 26 -0.42 14.58 -13.20
N GLN A 27 0.60 13.72 -13.11
CA GLN A 27 1.19 13.11 -14.29
C GLN A 27 0.34 11.94 -14.75
N GLU A 28 0.32 11.69 -16.07
CA GLU A 28 -0.32 10.51 -16.62
C GLU A 28 0.40 9.25 -16.13
N VAL A 29 -0.33 8.42 -15.40
CA VAL A 29 0.12 7.10 -14.96
C VAL A 29 -0.63 6.05 -15.76
N SER A 30 0.09 5.05 -16.26
CA SER A 30 -0.54 3.97 -17.01
C SER A 30 -1.57 3.24 -16.13
N GLN A 31 -2.68 2.85 -16.74
CA GLN A 31 -3.75 2.13 -16.03
C GLN A 31 -3.22 0.86 -15.35
N GLN A 32 -2.27 0.17 -15.98
CA GLN A 32 -1.61 -1.01 -15.41
C GLN A 32 -0.86 -0.72 -14.10
N LEU A 33 -0.15 0.42 -14.02
CA LEU A 33 0.54 0.82 -12.79
C LEU A 33 -0.45 1.22 -11.69
N LYS A 34 -1.51 1.95 -12.07
CA LYS A 34 -2.58 2.36 -11.14
C LYS A 34 -3.30 1.14 -10.55
N SER A 35 -3.64 0.17 -11.40
CA SER A 35 -4.26 -1.11 -11.01
C SER A 35 -3.36 -1.91 -10.07
N ARG A 36 -2.07 -2.03 -10.38
CA ARG A 36 -1.10 -2.70 -9.49
C ARG A 36 -1.00 -2.04 -8.10
N VAL A 37 -0.97 -0.71 -8.03
CA VAL A 37 -0.96 -0.01 -6.72
C VAL A 37 -2.24 -0.30 -5.94
N TYR A 38 -3.38 -0.30 -6.61
CA TYR A 38 -4.65 -0.63 -5.99
C TYR A 38 -4.69 -2.08 -5.47
N GLU A 39 -4.22 -3.05 -6.26
CA GLU A 39 -4.12 -4.45 -5.84
C GLU A 39 -3.23 -4.60 -4.59
N VAL A 40 -2.11 -3.90 -4.54
CA VAL A 40 -1.21 -3.88 -3.37
C VAL A 40 -1.91 -3.30 -2.14
N ILE A 41 -2.62 -2.18 -2.28
CA ILE A 41 -3.38 -1.56 -1.17
C ILE A 41 -4.47 -2.51 -0.66
N ARG A 42 -5.21 -3.12 -1.58
CA ARG A 42 -6.29 -4.06 -1.26
C ARG A 42 -5.74 -5.29 -0.55
N GLU A 43 -4.67 -5.88 -1.06
CA GLU A 43 -4.04 -7.06 -0.47
C GLU A 43 -3.41 -6.73 0.89
N ALA A 44 -2.72 -5.60 1.03
CA ALA A 44 -2.21 -5.12 2.31
C ALA A 44 -3.32 -4.95 3.36
N SER A 45 -4.44 -4.35 2.95
CA SER A 45 -5.62 -4.19 3.83
C SER A 45 -6.16 -5.54 4.28
N THR A 46 -6.21 -6.54 3.39
CA THR A 46 -6.64 -7.90 3.78
C THR A 46 -5.66 -8.60 4.73
N LEU A 47 -4.36 -8.35 4.61
CA LEU A 47 -3.33 -8.90 5.51
C LEU A 47 -3.41 -8.30 6.92
N THR A 48 -3.90 -7.06 7.06
CA THR A 48 -4.09 -6.42 8.38
C THR A 48 -5.36 -6.86 9.12
N VAL A 49 -6.30 -7.51 8.43
CA VAL A 49 -7.52 -8.03 9.06
C VAL A 49 -7.21 -9.43 9.56
N ASP A 50 -7.16 -9.60 10.89
CA ASP A 50 -6.92 -10.89 11.54
C ASP A 50 -8.03 -11.88 11.17
N ARG A 51 -7.73 -12.78 10.23
CA ARG A 51 -8.57 -13.92 9.84
C ARG A 51 -7.80 -15.16 10.28
N GLY A 52 -8.11 -15.68 11.46
CA GLY A 52 -7.38 -16.81 12.06
C GLY A 52 -7.12 -17.99 11.11
N ASP A 53 -6.07 -18.78 11.38
CA ASP A 53 -5.53 -19.98 10.72
C ASP A 53 -5.47 -20.06 9.16
N GLN A 54 -6.02 -19.10 8.42
CA GLN A 54 -5.87 -19.01 6.98
C GLN A 54 -4.73 -18.07 6.63
N LEU A 55 -3.52 -18.63 6.57
CA LEU A 55 -2.35 -17.98 6.00
C LEU A 55 -2.62 -17.67 4.51
N GLN A 56 -3.01 -16.43 4.21
CA GLN A 56 -3.07 -15.95 2.84
C GLN A 56 -1.64 -15.67 2.35
N ILE A 57 -1.24 -16.33 1.27
CA ILE A 57 0.03 -16.04 0.61
C ILE A 57 -0.20 -14.79 -0.26
N PRO A 58 0.45 -13.66 0.04
CA PRO A 58 0.30 -12.45 -0.76
C PRO A 58 0.99 -12.60 -2.12
N ASN A 59 0.37 -12.04 -3.15
CA ASN A 59 0.87 -12.02 -4.51
C ASN A 59 1.97 -10.97 -4.69
N HIS A 60 1.92 -9.88 -3.91
CA HIS A 60 2.87 -8.78 -3.99
C HIS A 60 3.65 -8.65 -2.68
N ARG A 61 4.98 -8.56 -2.80
CA ARG A 61 5.86 -8.32 -1.64
C ARG A 61 5.63 -6.92 -1.05
N GLU A 62 5.27 -5.98 -1.91
CA GLU A 62 4.90 -4.62 -1.55
C GLU A 62 3.70 -4.60 -0.60
N SER A 63 2.75 -5.54 -0.73
CA SER A 63 1.59 -5.66 0.16
C SER A 63 1.98 -6.02 1.59
N ILE A 64 2.99 -6.87 1.76
CA ILE A 64 3.50 -7.23 3.10
C ILE A 64 4.10 -6.00 3.76
N SER A 65 4.95 -5.28 3.02
CA SER A 65 5.60 -4.07 3.54
C SER A 65 4.56 -3.02 3.89
N LEU A 66 3.56 -2.82 3.02
CA LEU A 66 2.47 -1.89 3.25
C LEU A 66 1.60 -2.30 4.45
N ALA A 67 1.30 -3.59 4.61
CA ALA A 67 0.55 -4.10 5.75
C ALA A 67 1.30 -3.87 7.08
N VAL A 68 2.62 -3.99 7.08
CA VAL A 68 3.47 -3.66 8.23
C VAL A 68 3.40 -2.15 8.53
N GLU A 69 3.46 -1.29 7.52
CA GLU A 69 3.32 0.16 7.72
C GLU A 69 1.92 0.53 8.25
N ILE A 70 0.85 -0.11 7.74
CA ILE A 70 -0.53 0.09 8.22
C ILE A 70 -0.67 -0.25 9.70
N GLN A 71 -0.03 -1.35 10.15
CA GLN A 71 -0.07 -1.75 11.56
C GLN A 71 0.64 -0.76 12.48
N HIS A 72 1.70 -0.10 12.00
CA HIS A 72 2.44 0.90 12.77
C HIS A 72 1.86 2.31 12.68
N THR A 73 1.09 2.62 11.63
CA THR A 73 0.59 3.97 11.35
C THR A 73 -0.94 3.99 11.21
N GLN A 74 -1.63 4.32 12.31
CA GLN A 74 -3.11 4.38 12.34
C GLN A 74 -3.71 5.36 11.31
N ALA A 75 -3.03 6.49 11.05
CA ALA A 75 -3.49 7.46 10.05
C ALA A 75 -3.45 6.86 8.63
N LEU A 76 -2.40 6.10 8.29
CA LEU A 76 -2.29 5.38 7.03
C LEU A 76 -3.43 4.37 6.87
N ALA A 77 -3.74 3.62 7.94
CA ALA A 77 -4.87 2.68 7.96
C ALA A 77 -6.21 3.39 7.66
N GLN A 78 -6.46 4.54 8.26
CA GLN A 78 -7.67 5.32 8.05
C GLN A 78 -7.78 5.91 6.63
N VAL A 79 -6.65 6.26 6.01
CA VAL A 79 -6.64 6.73 4.62
C VAL A 79 -6.89 5.58 3.67
N LEU A 80 -6.21 4.45 3.84
CA LEU A 80 -6.29 3.31 2.92
C LEU A 80 -7.63 2.56 3.01
N THR A 81 -8.32 2.57 4.14
CA THR A 81 -9.69 2.05 4.25
C THR A 81 -10.70 2.78 3.37
N ARG A 82 -10.40 4.01 2.93
CA ARG A 82 -11.24 4.77 2.00
C ARG A 82 -10.99 4.40 0.53
N VAL A 83 -9.94 3.65 0.22
CA VAL A 83 -9.60 3.25 -1.15
C VAL A 83 -10.33 1.95 -1.48
N THR A 84 -11.54 2.06 -2.04
CA THR A 84 -12.37 0.89 -2.40
C THR A 84 -12.39 0.61 -3.91
N SER A 85 -11.81 1.48 -4.73
CA SER A 85 -11.68 1.29 -6.17
C SER A 85 -10.42 1.98 -6.70
N GLU A 86 -9.98 1.56 -7.89
CA GLU A 86 -8.83 2.15 -8.58
C GLU A 86 -9.03 3.65 -8.87
N ASP A 87 -10.26 4.06 -9.18
CA ASP A 87 -10.59 5.45 -9.52
C ASP A 87 -10.29 6.42 -8.37
N MET A 88 -10.43 5.95 -7.13
CA MET A 88 -10.15 6.75 -5.92
C MET A 88 -8.66 7.06 -5.71
N LEU A 89 -7.74 6.44 -6.47
CA LEU A 89 -6.34 6.84 -6.53
C LEU A 89 -6.19 8.12 -7.36
N GLU A 90 -6.77 9.20 -6.86
CA GLU A 90 -6.69 10.55 -7.39
C GLU A 90 -5.56 11.35 -6.72
N PRO A 91 -5.14 12.50 -7.28
CA PRO A 91 -4.03 13.30 -6.75
C PRO A 91 -4.16 13.63 -5.25
N THR A 92 -5.37 13.95 -4.78
CA THR A 92 -5.63 14.24 -3.36
C THR A 92 -5.43 13.03 -2.48
N MET A 93 -5.97 11.87 -2.88
CA MET A 93 -5.80 10.62 -2.13
C MET A 93 -4.33 10.20 -2.10
N ALA A 94 -3.64 10.30 -3.24
CA ALA A 94 -2.23 9.94 -3.33
C ALA A 94 -1.34 10.79 -2.41
N ARG A 95 -1.61 12.09 -2.27
CA ARG A 95 -0.94 12.96 -1.29
C ARG A 95 -1.19 12.52 0.15
N ASN A 96 -2.45 12.25 0.49
CA ASN A 96 -2.82 11.81 1.84
C ASN A 96 -2.15 10.48 2.21
N VAL A 97 -2.00 9.54 1.26
CA VAL A 97 -1.27 8.29 1.48
C VAL A 97 0.23 8.56 1.66
N LEU A 98 0.82 9.41 0.81
CA LEU A 98 2.24 9.76 0.87
C LEU A 98 2.66 10.47 2.15
N GLU A 99 1.76 11.22 2.80
CA GLU A 99 2.01 11.87 4.09
C GLU A 99 2.22 10.87 5.25
N HIS A 100 1.80 9.61 5.07
CA HIS A 100 1.78 8.61 6.13
C HIS A 100 2.58 7.34 5.81
N ILE A 101 3.32 7.28 4.69
CA ILE A 101 4.10 6.11 4.24
C ILE A 101 5.57 6.43 3.98
#